data_AF-A0A938QPR5-F1
#
_entry.id   AF-A0A938QPR5-F1
#
_cell.length_a   1.000
_cell.length_b   1.000
_cell.length_c   1.000
_cell.angle_alpha   90.00
_cell.angle_beta   90.00
_cell.angle_gamma   90.00
#
_symmetry.space_group_name_H-M   'P 1'
#
loop_
_entity.id
_entity.type
_entity.pdbx_description
1 polymer ?
#
loop_
_entity_poly.entity_id
_entity_poly.type
_entity_poly.pdbx_seq_one_letter_code
_entity_poly.pdbx_strand_id
1 'polypeptide(L)'
;MQTIPKSELYRLVDALPEGDTLAAKRLLEYLLNKTGDPLLRAFLYAPEDDEPLDEEDLAHLEDAERDLAEGRVVAWEDVKKELGR
;
A
#
# COMPACT_ATOMS: atom_id res chain seq x y z
N MET A 1 -25.76 -17.44 -0.29
CA MET A 1 -25.88 -15.99 -0.55
C MET A 1 -26.66 -15.85 -1.84
N GLN A 2 -27.78 -15.12 -1.85
CA GLN A 2 -28.50 -14.89 -3.11
C GLN A 2 -27.62 -14.04 -4.04
N THR A 3 -27.59 -14.40 -5.32
CA THR A 3 -26.88 -13.63 -6.36
C THR A 3 -27.90 -13.08 -7.33
N ILE A 4 -27.70 -11.84 -7.76
CA ILE A 4 -28.51 -11.21 -8.80
C ILE A 4 -27.68 -11.09 -10.09
N PRO A 5 -28.30 -11.17 -11.28
CA PRO A 5 -27.59 -10.90 -12.53
C PRO A 5 -27.11 -9.45 -12.58
N LYS A 6 -25.96 -9.19 -13.21
CA LYS A 6 -25.40 -7.82 -13.35
C LYS A 6 -26.38 -6.85 -14.03
N SER A 7 -27.22 -7.34 -14.93
CA SER A 7 -28.26 -6.55 -15.60
C SER A 7 -29.31 -5.99 -14.64
N GLU A 8 -29.52 -6.62 -13.49
CA GLU A 8 -30.40 -6.11 -12.44
C GLU A 8 -29.68 -5.06 -11.59
N LEU A 9 -28.39 -5.24 -11.32
CA LEU A 9 -27.56 -4.24 -10.66
C LEU A 9 -27.44 -2.95 -11.50
N TYR A 10 -27.22 -3.06 -12.81
CA TYR A 10 -27.13 -1.89 -13.69
C TYR A 10 -28.43 -1.08 -13.71
N ARG A 11 -29.59 -1.76 -13.72
CA ARG A 11 -30.89 -1.07 -13.62
C ARG A 11 -31.07 -0.27 -12.33
N LEU A 12 -30.48 -0.73 -11.22
CA LEU A 12 -30.50 0.02 -9.96
C LEU A 12 -29.59 1.26 -10.02
N VAL A 13 -28.45 1.15 -10.71
CA VAL A 13 -27.54 2.29 -10.93
C VAL A 13 -28.21 3.34 -11.82
N ASP A 14 -28.86 2.91 -12.91
CA ASP A 14 -29.56 3.80 -13.83
C ASP A 14 -30.74 4.54 -13.19
N ALA A 15 -31.39 3.91 -12.20
CA ALA A 15 -32.54 4.48 -11.49
C ALA A 15 -32.16 5.34 -10.27
N LEU A 16 -30.87 5.45 -9.96
CA LEU A 16 -30.40 6.13 -8.75
C LEU A 16 -30.54 7.66 -8.88
N PRO A 17 -31.04 8.38 -7.86
CA PRO A 17 -30.95 9.83 -7.86
C PRO A 17 -29.49 10.30 -7.93
N GLU A 18 -29.23 11.35 -8.70
CA GLU A 18 -27.87 11.91 -8.86
C GLU A 18 -27.21 12.26 -7.51
N GLY A 19 -28.00 12.72 -6.53
CA GLY A 19 -27.53 13.02 -5.18
C GLY A 19 -26.98 11.83 -4.39
N ASP A 20 -27.35 10.62 -4.77
CA ASP A 20 -26.96 9.37 -4.08
C ASP A 20 -25.82 8.63 -4.80
N THR A 21 -25.40 9.09 -5.98
CA THR A 21 -24.38 8.43 -6.82
C THR A 21 -23.04 8.27 -6.11
N LEU A 22 -22.63 9.26 -5.32
CA LEU A 22 -21.40 9.19 -4.53
C LEU A 22 -21.45 8.09 -3.46
N ALA A 23 -22.60 7.89 -2.81
CA ALA A 23 -22.78 6.84 -1.83
C ALA A 23 -22.75 5.45 -2.49
N ALA A 24 -23.43 5.31 -3.63
CA ALA A 24 -23.41 4.07 -4.42
C ALA A 24 -22.01 3.72 -4.92
N LYS A 25 -21.24 4.69 -5.41
CA LYS A 25 -19.84 4.52 -5.82
C LYS A 25 -18.99 3.95 -4.68
N ARG A 26 -19.05 4.58 -3.49
CA ARG A 26 -18.27 4.14 -2.32
C ARG A 26 -18.60 2.72 -1.90
N LEU A 27 -19.88 2.34 -1.95
CA LEU A 27 -20.31 0.98 -1.60
C LEU A 27 -19.81 -0.05 -2.62
N LEU A 28 -19.92 0.25 -3.92
CA LEU A 28 -19.41 -0.62 -4.98
C LEU A 28 -17.88 -0.77 -4.91
N GLU A 29 -17.15 0.32 -4.66
CA GLU A 29 -15.72 0.27 -4.41
C GLU A 29 -15.40 -0.58 -3.18
N TYR A 30 -16.12 -0.43 -2.08
CA TYR A 30 -15.94 -1.30 -0.91
C TYR A 30 -16.15 -2.78 -1.28
N LEU A 31 -17.19 -3.12 -2.03
CA LEU A 31 -17.47 -4.50 -2.43
C LEU A 31 -16.40 -5.08 -3.36
N LEU A 32 -15.88 -4.28 -4.31
CA LEU A 32 -14.77 -4.67 -5.18
C LEU A 32 -13.48 -4.90 -4.36
N ASN A 33 -13.28 -4.09 -3.33
CA ASN A 33 -12.11 -4.15 -2.46
C ASN A 33 -12.25 -5.16 -1.33
N LYS A 34 -13.46 -5.62 -0.99
CA LYS A 34 -13.74 -6.61 0.05
C LYS A 34 -13.12 -7.98 -0.27
N THR A 35 -12.94 -8.28 -1.56
CA THR A 35 -12.25 -9.48 -2.05
C THR A 35 -10.74 -9.30 -2.22
N GLY A 36 -10.20 -8.09 -2.08
CA GLY A 36 -8.78 -7.81 -2.21
C GLY A 36 -8.14 -7.69 -0.82
N ASP A 37 -7.14 -8.51 -0.55
CA ASP A 37 -6.26 -8.35 0.62
C ASP A 37 -5.77 -6.89 0.66
N PRO A 38 -6.01 -6.14 1.76
CA PRO A 38 -5.53 -4.77 1.92
C PRO A 38 -4.02 -4.64 1.67
N LEU A 39 -3.23 -5.66 2.02
CA LEU A 39 -1.80 -5.73 1.76
C LEU A 39 -1.51 -5.84 0.25
N LEU A 40 -2.18 -6.75 -0.47
CA LEU A 40 -2.03 -6.87 -1.92
C LEU A 40 -2.41 -5.58 -2.65
N ARG A 41 -3.42 -4.86 -2.15
CA ARG A 41 -3.79 -3.56 -2.72
C ARG A 41 -2.71 -2.50 -2.48
N ALA A 42 -2.17 -2.44 -1.27
CA ALA A 42 -1.05 -1.54 -0.97
C ALA A 42 0.14 -1.83 -1.90
N PHE A 43 0.47 -3.12 -2.11
CA PHE A 43 1.53 -3.51 -3.04
C PHE A 43 1.23 -3.18 -4.51
N LEU A 44 0.01 -3.43 -4.99
CA LEU A 44 -0.34 -3.22 -6.40
C LEU A 44 -0.44 -1.75 -6.82
N TYR A 45 -0.74 -0.87 -5.87
CA TYR A 45 -0.99 0.55 -6.13
C TYR A 45 -0.03 1.48 -5.39
N ALA A 46 0.98 0.94 -4.68
CA ALA A 46 2.05 1.76 -4.16
C ALA A 46 2.74 2.46 -5.34
N PRO A 47 2.99 3.78 -5.24
CA PRO A 47 3.90 4.43 -6.19
C PRO A 47 5.26 3.71 -6.13
N GLU A 48 5.97 3.68 -7.25
CA GLU A 48 7.37 3.26 -7.26
C GLU A 48 8.14 4.25 -6.37
N ASP A 49 8.98 3.72 -5.49
CA ASP A 49 9.84 4.48 -4.57
C ASP A 49 11.07 5.03 -5.33
N ASP A 50 10.81 5.63 -6.50
CA ASP A 50 11.77 6.32 -7.36
C ASP A 50 11.76 7.84 -7.05
N GLU A 51 11.39 8.21 -5.82
CA GLU A 51 11.49 9.60 -5.37
C GLU A 51 12.98 10.00 -5.32
N PRO A 52 13.33 11.21 -5.81
CA PRO A 52 14.71 11.68 -5.71
C PRO A 52 15.07 11.84 -4.23
N LEU A 53 16.29 11.42 -3.86
CA LEU A 53 16.81 11.62 -2.50
C LEU A 53 16.70 13.09 -2.11
N ASP A 54 16.13 13.34 -0.94
CA ASP A 54 16.06 14.68 -0.37
C ASP A 54 17.29 15.00 0.50
N GLU A 55 17.30 16.17 1.13
CA GLU A 55 18.42 16.60 1.98
C GLU A 55 18.58 15.74 3.23
N GLU A 56 17.49 15.18 3.76
CA GLU A 56 17.49 14.32 4.94
C GLU A 56 18.07 12.95 4.58
N ASP A 57 17.67 12.39 3.43
CA ASP A 57 18.23 11.14 2.90
C ASP A 57 19.74 11.24 2.69
N LEU A 58 20.21 12.35 2.10
CA LEU A 58 21.64 12.58 1.86
C LEU A 58 22.43 12.67 3.17
N ALA A 59 21.87 13.32 4.20
CA ALA A 59 22.48 13.38 5.52
C ALA A 59 22.58 12.00 6.18
N HIS A 60 21.54 11.17 6.04
CA HIS A 60 21.54 9.80 6.53
C HIS A 60 22.59 8.92 5.83
N LEU A 61 22.79 9.09 4.53
CA LEU A 61 23.85 8.39 3.80
C LEU A 61 25.24 8.82 4.26
N GLU A 62 25.48 10.11 4.49
CA GLU A 62 26.76 10.61 5.02
C GLU A 62 27.04 10.05 6.42
N ASP A 63 26.02 9.98 7.27
CA ASP A 63 26.12 9.38 8.59
C ASP A 63 26.46 7.87 8.51
N ALA A 64 25.81 7.14 7.60
CA ALA A 64 26.06 5.72 7.38
C ALA A 64 27.49 5.45 6.85
N GLU A 65 27.97 6.26 5.90
CA GLU A 65 29.34 6.17 5.38
C GLU A 65 30.37 6.45 6.47
N ARG A 66 30.10 7.44 7.35
CA ARG A 66 30.95 7.72 8.51
C ARG A 66 30.97 6.56 9.49
N ASP A 67 29.82 5.97 9.80
CA ASP A 67 29.73 4.79 10.67
C ASP A 67 30.51 3.60 10.10
N LEU A 68 30.44 3.39 8.78
CA LEU A 68 31.22 2.37 8.09
C LEU A 68 32.73 2.63 8.21
N ALA A 69 33.17 3.88 7.97
CA ALA A 69 34.58 4.27 8.05
C ALA A 69 35.15 4.18 9.47
N GLU A 70 34.33 4.50 10.47
CA GLU A 70 34.72 4.48 11.89
C GLU A 70 34.50 3.11 12.55
N GLY A 71 34.03 2.11 11.79
CA GLY A 71 33.81 0.75 12.26
C GLY A 71 32.66 0.61 13.25
N ARG A 72 31.71 1.55 13.27
CA ARG A 72 30.46 1.51 14.05
C ARG A 72 29.39 0.64 13.38
N VAL A 73 29.81 -0.44 12.74
CA VAL A 73 28.93 -1.38 12.03
C VAL A 73 29.10 -2.79 12.58
N VAL A 74 28.03 -3.57 12.50
CA VAL A 74 28.03 -4.98 12.88
C VAL A 74 27.69 -5.83 11.65
N ALA A 75 28.35 -6.98 11.51
CA ALA A 75 28.06 -7.88 10.41
C ALA A 75 26.62 -8.40 10.52
N TRP A 76 25.89 -8.40 9.41
CA TRP A 76 24.49 -8.80 9.38
C TRP A 76 24.25 -10.22 9.92
N GLU A 77 25.20 -11.12 9.70
CA GLU A 77 25.13 -12.49 10.21
C GLU A 77 25.23 -12.58 11.74
N ASP A 78 25.91 -11.64 12.38
CA ASP A 78 25.99 -11.61 13.85
C ASP A 78 24.69 -11.06 14.45
N VAL A 79 24.09 -10.04 13.81
CA VAL A 79 22.76 -9.54 14.20
C VAL A 79 21.69 -10.63 14.09
N LYS A 80 21.70 -11.45 13.03
CA LYS A 80 20.75 -12.56 12.89
C LYS A 80 20.86 -13.57 14.04
N LYS A 81 22.08 -13.93 14.42
CA LYS A 81 22.33 -14.85 15.55
C LYS A 81 21.76 -14.28 16.85
N GLU A 82 21.96 -12.99 17.11
CA GLU A 82 21.40 -12.31 18.29
C GLU A 82 19.85 -12.31 18.29
N LEU A 83 19.25 -12.14 17.11
CA LEU A 83 17.79 -12.16 16.94
C LEU A 83 17.18 -13.57 16.87
N GLY A 84 18.00 -14.63 16.96
CA GLY A 84 17.55 -16.02 16.87
C GLY A 84 16.99 -16.41 15.50
N ARG A 85 17.48 -15.78 14.42
CA ARG A 85 17.09 -16.05 13.03
C ARG A 85 18.12 -16.92 12.30
#